data_AF-A0AAD8YQQ1-F1
#
_entry.id   AF-A0AAD8YQQ1-F1
#
_cell.length_a   1.000
_cell.length_b   1.000
_cell.length_c   1.000
_cell.angle_alpha   90.00
_cell.angle_beta   90.00
_cell.angle_gamma   90.00
#
_symmetry.space_group_name_H-M   'P 1'
#
loop_
_entity.id
_entity.type
_entity.pdbx_description
1 polymer ?
#
loop_
_entity_poly.entity_id
_entity_poly.type
_entity_poly.pdbx_seq_one_letter_code
_entity_poly.pdbx_strand_id
1 'polypeptide(L)' 'MSSSFVLSIIREIYQTGSDHCVSSLLNSAENCINLNSRELDSVHCAALRFTLQHCTAVSLSLLFTSIPKAELESIEPLL' A
#
# COMPACT_ATOMS: atom_id res chain seq x y z
N MET A 1 0.62 -13.23 -3.41
CA MET A 1 0.83 -12.33 -4.57
C MET A 1 2.26 -11.78 -4.56
N SER A 2 2.84 -11.43 -5.71
CA SER A 2 4.17 -10.78 -5.72
C SER A 2 4.07 -9.32 -5.28
N SER A 3 5.13 -8.77 -4.67
CA SER A 3 5.13 -7.38 -4.19
C SER A 3 4.96 -6.34 -5.30
N SER A 4 5.52 -6.60 -6.49
CA SER A 4 5.31 -5.74 -7.66
C SER A 4 3.87 -5.73 -8.16
N PHE A 5 3.17 -6.87 -8.05
CA PHE A 5 1.77 -6.97 -8.41
C PHE A 5 0.89 -6.22 -7.40
N VAL A 6 1.12 -6.42 -6.11
CA VAL A 6 0.42 -5.67 -5.04
C VAL A 6 0.60 -4.17 -5.23
N LEU A 7 1.82 -3.71 -5.51
CA LEU A 7 2.12 -2.29 -5.77
C LEU A 7 1.34 -1.73 -6.97
N SER A 8 1.19 -2.53 -8.03
CA SER A 8 0.41 -2.15 -9.21
C SER A 8 -1.08 -2.03 -8.89
N ILE A 9 -1.62 -2.97 -8.12
CA ILE A 9 -3.04 -2.98 -7.74
C ILE A 9 -3.38 -1.79 -6.82
N ILE A 10 -2.57 -1.51 -5.78
CA ILE A 10 -2.86 -0.36 -4.90
C ILE A 10 -2.80 0.96 -5.68
N ARG A 11 -1.89 1.06 -6.66
CA ARG A 11 -1.79 2.23 -7.54
C ARG A 11 -3.03 2.38 -8.41
N GLU A 12 -3.53 1.30 -8.98
CA GLU A 12 -4.75 1.32 -9.80
C GLU A 12 -6.00 1.65 -8.97
N ILE A 13 -6.13 1.07 -7.78
CA ILE A 13 -7.20 1.39 -6.83
C ILE A 13 -7.20 2.89 -6.50
N TYR A 14 -6.03 3.45 -6.20
CA TYR A 14 -5.89 4.89 -5.93
C TYR A 14 -6.23 5.75 -7.14
N GLN A 15 -5.72 5.40 -8.33
CA GLN A 15 -5.96 6.17 -9.56
C GLN A 15 -7.42 6.17 -9.99
N THR A 16 -8.14 5.08 -9.73
CA THR A 16 -9.57 4.94 -10.05
C THR A 16 -10.49 5.42 -8.92
N GLY A 17 -9.95 5.71 -7.73
CA GLY A 17 -10.73 6.04 -6.54
C GLY A 17 -11.61 4.89 -6.04
N SER A 18 -11.25 3.64 -6.37
CA SER A 18 -12.06 2.45 -6.10
C SER A 18 -11.83 1.91 -4.68
N ASP A 19 -12.14 2.70 -3.65
CA ASP A 19 -11.99 2.35 -2.24
C ASP A 19 -12.61 0.99 -1.87
N HIS A 20 -13.77 0.67 -2.44
CA HIS A 20 -14.44 -0.63 -2.26
C HIS A 20 -13.56 -1.84 -2.68
N CYS A 21 -12.61 -1.67 -3.59
CA CYS A 21 -11.68 -2.71 -4.01
C CYS A 21 -10.59 -3.02 -2.97
N VAL A 22 -10.34 -2.12 -2.01
CA VAL A 22 -9.34 -2.35 -0.94
C VAL A 22 -9.69 -3.60 -0.14
N SER A 23 -10.97 -3.78 0.23
CA SER A 23 -11.43 -4.97 0.95
C SER A 23 -11.16 -6.28 0.17
N SER A 24 -11.34 -6.25 -1.15
CA SER A 24 -11.12 -7.39 -2.04
C SER A 24 -9.63 -7.71 -2.19
N LEU A 25 -8.78 -6.67 -2.28
CA LEU A 25 -7.32 -6.82 -2.26
C LEU A 25 -6.86 -7.45 -0.95
N LEU A 26 -7.30 -6.95 0.20
CA LEU A 26 -6.90 -7.46 1.52
C LEU A 26 -7.28 -8.93 1.68
N ASN A 27 -8.50 -9.30 1.30
CA ASN A 27 -8.93 -10.70 1.34
C ASN A 27 -8.04 -11.59 0.46
N SER A 28 -7.68 -11.12 -0.73
CA SER A 28 -6.81 -11.85 -1.67
C SER A 28 -5.35 -11.90 -1.23
N ALA A 29 -4.93 -10.98 -0.36
CA ALA A 29 -3.58 -10.87 0.16
C ALA A 29 -3.46 -11.36 1.61
N GLU A 30 -4.48 -12.08 2.13
CA GLU A 30 -4.52 -12.62 3.50
C GLU A 30 -4.31 -11.54 4.57
N ASN A 31 -4.89 -10.35 4.34
CA ASN A 31 -4.74 -9.14 5.16
C ASN A 31 -3.29 -8.69 5.33
N CYS A 32 -2.41 -9.01 4.37
CA CYS A 32 -1.00 -8.61 4.39
C CYS A 32 -0.62 -7.86 3.10
N ILE A 33 -0.25 -6.59 3.22
CA ILE A 33 0.33 -5.81 2.13
C ILE A 33 1.85 -6.00 2.19
N ASN A 34 2.40 -6.78 1.25
CA ASN A 34 3.84 -6.99 1.13
C ASN A 34 4.41 -6.13 0.01
N LEU A 35 5.21 -5.13 0.37
CA LEU A 35 5.93 -4.25 -0.55
C LEU A 35 7.45 -4.39 -0.43
N ASN A 36 7.93 -5.54 0.04
CA ASN A 36 9.36 -5.78 0.24
C ASN A 36 10.18 -5.55 -1.03
N SER A 37 11.39 -5.02 -0.83
CA SER A 37 12.36 -4.73 -1.89
C SER A 37 11.78 -3.88 -3.03
N ARG A 38 10.91 -2.91 -2.70
CA ARG A 38 10.37 -1.93 -3.65
C ARG A 38 10.99 -0.55 -3.41
N GLU A 39 11.02 0.25 -4.45
CA GLU A 39 11.24 1.69 -4.35
C GLU A 39 9.90 2.37 -4.55
N LEU A 40 9.45 3.13 -3.55
CA LEU A 40 8.20 3.87 -3.62
C LEU A 40 8.50 5.31 -4.02
N ASP A 41 7.83 5.80 -5.05
CA ASP A 41 7.78 7.23 -5.35
C ASP A 41 6.59 7.87 -4.62
N SER A 42 6.37 9.17 -4.83
CA SER A 42 5.26 9.90 -4.20
C SER A 42 3.88 9.36 -4.59
N VAL A 43 3.72 8.83 -5.82
CA VAL A 43 2.45 8.26 -6.28
C VAL A 43 2.19 6.93 -5.59
N HIS A 44 3.20 6.08 -5.48
CA HIS A 44 3.13 4.83 -4.74
C HIS A 44 2.83 5.07 -3.25
N CYS A 45 3.43 6.10 -2.65
CA CYS A 45 3.18 6.47 -1.26
C CYS A 45 1.75 6.98 -1.06
N ALA A 46 1.23 7.81 -1.97
CA ALA A 46 -0.17 8.25 -1.94
C ALA A 46 -1.15 7.08 -2.05
N ALA A 47 -0.86 6.13 -2.95
CA ALA A 47 -1.66 4.93 -3.11
C ALA A 47 -1.64 4.03 -1.87
N LEU A 48 -0.47 3.88 -1.24
CA LEU A 48 -0.34 3.14 0.01
C LEU A 48 -1.14 3.81 1.14
N ARG A 49 -1.02 5.14 1.32
CA ARG A 49 -1.82 5.88 2.31
C ARG A 49 -3.32 5.71 2.09
N PHE A 50 -3.77 5.90 0.86
CA PHE A 50 -5.17 5.70 0.50
C PHE A 50 -5.63 4.29 0.90
N THR A 51 -4.85 3.26 0.54
CA THR A 51 -5.15 1.88 0.90
C THR A 51 -5.25 1.71 2.41
N LEU A 52 -4.26 2.18 3.18
CA LEU A 52 -4.23 2.06 4.65
C LEU A 52 -5.39 2.79 5.34
N GLN A 53 -5.80 3.96 4.84
CA GLN A 53 -6.95 4.71 5.37
C GLN A 53 -8.28 3.96 5.22
N HIS A 54 -8.37 3.05 4.26
CA HIS A 54 -9.55 2.22 4.00
C HIS A 54 -9.40 0.79 4.55
N CYS A 55 -8.33 0.49 5.28
CA CYS A 55 -8.13 -0.78 5.98
C CYS A 55 -8.72 -0.73 7.40
N THR A 56 -9.37 -1.81 7.83
CA THR A 56 -9.78 -1.98 9.24
C THR A 56 -8.68 -2.65 10.08
N ALA A 57 -8.00 -3.64 9.50
CA ALA A 57 -6.85 -4.33 10.08
C ALA A 57 -6.00 -4.92 8.95
N VAL A 58 -4.71 -4.58 8.92
CA VAL A 58 -3.78 -5.04 7.88
C VAL A 58 -2.37 -5.19 8.46
N SER A 59 -1.65 -6.21 8.05
CA SER A 59 -0.21 -6.33 8.26
C SER A 59 0.52 -5.69 7.09
N LEU A 60 1.51 -4.84 7.36
CA LEU A 60 2.33 -4.20 6.33
C LEU A 60 3.78 -4.68 6.44
N SER A 61 4.33 -5.17 5.33
CA SER A 61 5.74 -5.55 5.22
C SER A 61 6.47 -4.61 4.26
N LEU A 62 7.45 -3.87 4.80
CA LEU A 62 8.28 -2.88 4.09
C LEU A 62 9.77 -3.23 4.15
N LEU A 63 10.15 -4.50 4.32
CA LEU A 63 11.55 -4.92 4.42
C LEU A 63 12.33 -4.52 3.16
N PHE A 64 13.46 -3.84 3.36
CA PHE A 64 14.29 -3.31 2.27
C PHE A 64 13.52 -2.43 1.27
N THR A 65 12.47 -1.76 1.73
CA THR A 65 11.70 -0.82 0.90
C THR A 65 12.31 0.58 1.01
N SER A 66 12.56 1.22 -0.13
CA SER A 66 13.00 2.60 -0.18
C SER A 66 11.78 3.52 -0.19
N ILE A 67 11.67 4.41 0.79
CA ILE A 67 10.56 5.38 0.93
C ILE A 67 11.17 6.78 1.09
N PRO A 68 10.71 7.78 0.32
CA PRO A 68 11.15 9.16 0.48
C PRO A 68 10.82 9.64 1.90
N LYS A 69 11.78 10.29 2.57
CA LYS A 69 11.62 10.72 3.97
C LYS A 69 10.34 11.55 4.21
N ALA A 70 10.05 12.47 3.30
CA ALA A 70 8.84 13.32 3.40
C ALA A 70 7.53 12.51 3.29
N GLU A 71 7.54 11.39 2.57
CA GLU A 71 6.37 10.51 2.45
C GLU A 71 6.23 9.59 3.66
N LEU A 72 7.35 9.16 4.26
CA LEU A 72 7.34 8.29 5.44
C LEU A 72 6.59 8.95 6.61
N GLU A 73 6.84 10.24 6.87
CA GLU A 73 6.18 11.01 7.94
C GLU A 73 4.65 11.05 7.79
N SER A 74 4.14 10.91 6.56
CA SER A 74 2.70 10.86 6.28
C SER A 74 2.08 9.47 6.34
N ILE A 75 2.91 8.41 6.29
CA ILE A 75 2.48 7.00 6.36
C ILE A 75 2.54 6.49 7.79
N GLU A 76 3.53 6.92 8.59
CA GLU A 76 3.74 6.48 9.98
C GLU A 76 2.48 6.51 10.86
N PRO A 77 1.60 7.53 10.81
CA PRO A 77 0.38 7.55 11.63
C PRO A 77 -0.66 6.47 11.27
N LEU A 78 -0.49 5.81 10.12
CA LEU A 78 -1.39 4.78 9.59
C LEU A 78 -0.86 3.35 9.80
N LEU A 79 0.31 3.21 10.46
CA LEU A 79 0.97 1.93 10.74
C LEU A 79 0.55 1.33 12.09
#